data_AF-A0A0F9FS26-F1
#
_entry.id   AF-A0A0F9FS26-F1
#
_cell.length_a   1.000
_cell.length_b   1.000
_cell.length_c   1.000
_cell.angle_alpha   90.00
_cell.angle_beta   90.00
_cell.angle_gamma   90.00
#
_symmetry.space_group_name_H-M   'P 1'
#
loop_
_entity.id
_entity.type
_entity.pdbx_description
1 polymer ?
#
loop_
_entity_poly.entity_id
_entity_poly.type
_entity_poly.pdbx_seq_one_letter_code
_entity_poly.pdbx_strand_id
1 'polypeptide(L)'
;DDLGMLTPDYNRKVIEKAIELSIRAMHGQKPDEMEVEALLEFANKTMSKFPFMLPKHLALYMRMTSIIEGIYKTHKLDFKFVKVLKKILEEENLIKEAYIEELKYSFNRFAKSIDATITIAPELKKFIDENRSLQLYAKPKNNVLLSGSILSSAIFIGSAFLYSTNETASITGMISSLVMMGIFVIFRKR
;
A
#
# COMPACT_ATOMS: atom_id res chain seq x y z
N ASP A 1 12.43 36.75 -6.98
CA ASP A 1 11.17 35.94 -7.04
C ASP A 1 11.35 34.57 -6.38
N ASP A 2 11.58 34.58 -5.06
CA ASP A 2 12.79 33.98 -4.45
C ASP A 2 12.67 32.59 -3.82
N LEU A 3 11.72 31.76 -4.22
CA LEU A 3 11.79 30.34 -3.84
C LEU A 3 11.51 29.43 -5.01
N GLY A 4 12.54 29.19 -5.82
CA GLY A 4 12.61 28.13 -6.83
C GLY A 4 12.93 26.75 -6.24
N MET A 5 12.49 26.48 -5.00
CA MET A 5 12.87 25.27 -4.24
C MET A 5 11.73 24.25 -4.10
N LEU A 6 10.61 24.43 -4.80
CA LEU A 6 9.47 23.51 -4.71
C LEU A 6 9.38 22.67 -5.98
N THR A 7 9.25 21.35 -5.81
CA THR A 7 8.86 20.42 -6.86
C THR A 7 7.53 20.86 -7.47
N PRO A 8 7.35 20.79 -8.81
CA PRO A 8 6.18 21.34 -9.50
C PRO A 8 4.84 20.76 -9.04
N ASP A 9 4.84 19.59 -8.39
CA ASP A 9 3.64 18.92 -7.86
C ASP A 9 3.16 19.47 -6.49
N TYR A 10 3.90 20.38 -5.87
CA TYR A 10 3.56 20.90 -4.54
C TYR A 10 2.96 22.30 -4.61
N ASN A 11 1.87 22.51 -3.87
CA ASN A 11 1.17 23.79 -3.84
C ASN A 11 1.97 24.85 -3.06
N ARG A 12 2.62 25.74 -3.80
CA ARG A 12 3.48 26.83 -3.26
C ARG A 12 2.79 27.68 -2.19
N LYS A 13 1.48 27.94 -2.33
CA LYS A 13 0.71 28.75 -1.38
C LYS A 13 0.62 28.10 0.00
N VAL A 14 0.58 26.76 0.07
CA VAL A 14 0.49 26.02 1.34
C VAL A 14 1.81 26.11 2.10
N ILE A 15 2.93 25.94 1.39
CA ILE A 15 4.27 25.98 2.00
C ILE A 15 4.61 27.41 2.46
N GLU A 16 4.26 28.42 1.66
CA GLU A 16 4.41 29.82 2.03
C GLU A 16 3.64 30.15 3.32
N LYS A 17 2.38 29.71 3.42
CA LYS A 17 1.55 29.92 4.61
C LYS A 17 2.08 29.17 5.84
N ALA A 18 2.62 27.96 5.66
CA ALA A 18 3.23 27.17 6.74
C ALA A 18 4.51 27.81 7.28
N ILE A 19 5.36 28.35 6.41
CA ILE A 19 6.59 29.07 6.82
C ILE A 19 6.22 30.37 7.54
N GLU A 20 5.25 31.14 7.04
CA GLU A 20 4.77 32.37 7.68
C GLU A 20 4.27 32.10 9.11
N LEU A 21 3.46 31.07 9.29
CA LEU A 21 2.94 30.67 10.60
C LEU A 21 4.05 30.20 11.55
N SER A 22 5.05 29.49 11.03
CA SER A 22 6.22 29.05 11.81
C SER A 22 7.09 30.23 12.26
N ILE A 23 7.32 31.23 11.40
CA ILE A 23 8.07 32.44 11.75
C ILE A 23 7.32 33.27 12.80
N ARG A 24 5.99 33.43 12.65
CA ARG A 24 5.16 34.14 13.63
C ARG A 24 5.18 33.45 15.01
N ALA A 25 5.09 32.12 15.03
CA ALA A 25 5.20 31.34 16.26
C ALA A 25 6.57 31.51 16.94
N MET A 26 7.66 31.54 16.18
CA MET A 26 9.01 31.81 16.72
C MET A 26 9.16 33.22 17.30
N HIS A 27 8.42 34.20 16.79
CA HIS A 27 8.38 35.57 17.31
C HIS A 27 7.40 35.76 18.48
N GLY A 28 6.87 34.67 19.05
CA GLY A 28 5.99 34.70 20.23
C GLY A 28 4.55 35.09 19.92
N GLN A 29 4.17 35.25 18.65
CA GLN A 29 2.78 35.43 18.25
C GLN A 29 2.14 34.05 18.11
N LYS A 30 1.17 33.74 18.98
CA LYS A 30 0.41 32.49 18.89
C LYS A 30 -0.41 32.50 17.60
N PRO A 31 -0.25 31.51 16.72
CA PRO A 31 -1.11 31.34 15.54
C PRO A 31 -2.58 31.24 15.95
N ASP A 32 -3.47 31.83 15.15
CA ASP A 32 -4.91 31.71 15.36
C ASP A 32 -5.38 30.28 15.06
N GLU A 33 -6.34 29.77 15.83
CA GLU A 33 -6.81 28.38 15.72
C GLU A 33 -7.38 28.09 14.32
N MET A 34 -8.06 29.07 13.72
CA MET A 34 -8.57 28.99 12.34
C MET A 34 -7.45 28.88 11.28
N GLU A 35 -6.30 29.52 11.50
CA GLU A 35 -5.17 29.45 10.57
C GLU A 35 -4.47 28.09 10.65
N VAL A 36 -4.38 27.51 11.85
CA VAL A 36 -3.81 26.18 12.10
C VAL A 36 -4.71 25.09 11.54
N GLU A 37 -6.04 25.22 11.73
CA GLU A 37 -7.02 24.27 11.22
C GLU A 37 -7.04 24.25 9.69
N ALA A 38 -7.00 25.43 9.04
CA ALA A 38 -6.89 25.54 7.59
C ALA A 38 -5.61 24.88 7.06
N LEU A 39 -4.46 25.10 7.71
CA LEU A 39 -3.21 24.43 7.33
C LEU A 39 -3.29 22.91 7.47
N LEU A 40 -3.87 22.43 8.57
CA LEU A 40 -4.08 20.99 8.82
C LEU A 40 -5.00 20.38 7.76
N GLU A 41 -6.08 21.06 7.40
CA GLU A 41 -6.99 20.64 6.34
C GLU A 41 -6.26 20.55 4.98
N PHE A 42 -5.45 21.55 4.62
CA PHE A 42 -4.65 21.54 3.39
C PHE A 42 -3.54 20.47 3.38
N ALA A 43 -2.87 20.25 4.52
CA ALA A 43 -1.86 19.21 4.68
C ALA A 43 -2.49 17.81 4.61
N ASN A 44 -3.65 17.60 5.22
CA ASN A 44 -4.38 16.34 5.14
C ASN A 44 -4.89 16.05 3.72
N LYS A 45 -5.28 17.10 2.98
CA LYS A 45 -5.65 17.00 1.56
C LYS A 45 -4.46 16.64 0.66
N THR A 46 -3.24 16.91 1.13
CA THR A 46 -1.97 16.55 0.47
C THR A 46 -1.30 15.42 1.26
N MET A 47 -1.90 14.22 1.23
CA MET A 47 -1.51 13.02 2.01
C MET A 47 -0.06 13.00 2.53
N SER A 48 0.10 12.84 3.84
CA SER A 48 1.37 12.44 4.49
C SER A 48 1.68 10.97 4.15
N LYS A 49 2.27 10.75 2.98
CA LYS A 49 3.14 9.60 2.74
C LYS A 49 4.54 10.15 2.56
N PHE A 50 5.45 9.74 3.45
CA PHE A 50 6.88 9.99 3.32
C PHE A 50 7.28 9.66 1.86
N PRO A 51 7.72 10.64 1.05
CA PRO A 51 7.87 10.44 -0.38
C PRO A 51 9.23 9.79 -0.64
N PHE A 52 9.41 8.54 -0.25
CA PHE A 52 10.56 7.75 -0.66
C PHE A 52 10.39 7.32 -2.11
N MET A 53 10.57 8.25 -3.03
CA MET A 53 10.75 7.95 -4.44
C MET A 53 12.23 7.64 -4.64
N LEU A 54 12.55 6.36 -4.78
CA LEU A 54 13.90 5.95 -5.16
C LEU A 54 14.20 6.52 -6.56
N PRO A 55 15.32 7.23 -6.75
CA PRO A 55 15.74 7.71 -8.05
C PRO A 55 15.72 6.58 -9.10
N LYS A 56 15.34 6.88 -10.35
CA LYS A 56 15.08 5.85 -11.39
C LYS A 56 16.25 4.88 -11.60
N HIS A 57 17.48 5.39 -11.61
CA HIS A 57 18.69 4.57 -11.74
C HIS A 57 18.86 3.61 -10.54
N LEU A 58 18.50 4.08 -9.34
CA LEU A 58 18.63 3.34 -8.09
C LEU A 58 17.60 2.21 -8.01
N ALA A 59 16.37 2.48 -8.47
CA ALA A 59 15.33 1.46 -8.62
C ALA A 59 15.73 0.35 -9.63
N LEU A 60 16.44 0.70 -10.70
CA LEU A 60 16.97 -0.26 -11.66
C LEU A 60 18.00 -1.20 -11.02
N TYR A 61 18.96 -0.63 -10.28
CA TYR A 61 19.96 -1.41 -9.54
C TYR A 61 19.32 -2.31 -8.47
N MET A 62 18.30 -1.84 -7.75
CA MET A 62 17.55 -2.65 -6.78
C MET A 62 16.91 -3.88 -7.43
N ARG A 63 16.35 -3.72 -8.64
CA ARG A 63 15.70 -4.81 -9.38
C ARG A 63 16.72 -5.82 -9.90
N MET A 64 17.79 -5.34 -10.54
CA MET A 64 18.87 -6.22 -11.03
C MET A 64 19.49 -7.00 -9.87
N THR A 65 19.73 -6.33 -8.75
CA THR A 65 20.42 -6.97 -7.63
C THR A 65 19.52 -7.96 -6.89
N SER A 66 18.21 -7.68 -6.74
CA SER A 66 17.25 -8.67 -6.22
C SER A 66 17.20 -9.95 -7.06
N ILE A 67 17.31 -9.82 -8.39
CA ILE A 67 17.36 -10.96 -9.31
C ILE A 67 18.65 -11.75 -9.09
N ILE A 68 19.79 -11.08 -9.00
CA ILE A 68 21.09 -11.70 -8.73
C ILE A 68 21.08 -12.40 -7.37
N GLU A 69 20.56 -11.78 -6.31
CA GLU A 69 20.43 -12.39 -4.99
C GLU A 69 19.55 -13.65 -5.03
N GLY A 70 18.45 -13.62 -5.79
CA GLY A 70 17.61 -14.80 -6.03
C GLY A 70 18.35 -15.96 -6.70
N ILE A 71 19.20 -15.66 -7.68
CA ILE A 71 20.05 -16.67 -8.36
C ILE A 71 21.12 -17.21 -7.40
N TYR A 72 21.77 -16.35 -6.63
CA TYR A 72 22.81 -16.73 -5.66
C TYR A 72 22.27 -17.60 -4.52
N LYS A 73 21.03 -17.34 -4.05
CA LYS A 73 20.34 -18.19 -3.07
C LYS A 73 20.15 -19.63 -3.57
N THR A 74 19.83 -19.81 -4.84
CA THR A 74 19.68 -21.13 -5.47
C THR A 74 21.01 -21.90 -5.51
N HIS A 75 22.14 -21.19 -5.66
CA HIS A 75 23.47 -21.78 -5.72
C HIS A 75 24.23 -21.80 -4.37
N LYS A 76 23.58 -21.49 -3.25
CA LYS A 76 24.16 -21.48 -1.88
C LYS A 76 25.40 -20.59 -1.70
N LEU A 77 25.50 -19.51 -2.47
CA LEU A 77 26.57 -18.53 -2.32
C LEU A 77 26.09 -17.40 -1.39
N ASP A 78 26.89 -17.04 -0.37
CA ASP A 78 26.56 -15.97 0.60
C ASP A 78 26.78 -14.59 -0.03
N PHE A 79 25.79 -14.12 -0.79
CA PHE A 79 25.77 -12.77 -1.35
C PHE A 79 25.04 -11.80 -0.43
N LYS A 80 25.77 -10.84 0.14
CA LYS A 80 25.21 -9.82 1.04
C LYS A 80 24.86 -8.55 0.28
N PHE A 81 23.66 -8.52 -0.30
CA PHE A 81 23.11 -7.41 -1.08
C PHE A 81 23.39 -6.03 -0.49
N VAL A 82 23.14 -5.85 0.82
CA VAL A 82 23.27 -4.56 1.51
C VAL A 82 24.69 -3.98 1.39
N LYS A 83 25.72 -4.83 1.36
CA LYS A 83 27.12 -4.38 1.24
C LYS A 83 27.44 -3.87 -0.16
N VAL A 84 26.94 -4.54 -1.20
CA VAL A 84 27.18 -4.16 -2.60
C VAL A 84 26.38 -2.92 -2.96
N LEU A 85 25.12 -2.85 -2.51
CA LEU A 85 24.27 -1.68 -2.71
C LEU A 85 24.90 -0.42 -2.11
N LYS A 86 25.43 -0.50 -0.87
CA LYS A 86 26.14 0.63 -0.25
C LYS A 86 27.25 1.17 -1.16
N LYS A 87 28.03 0.26 -1.76
CA LYS A 87 29.19 0.62 -2.58
C LYS A 87 28.78 1.28 -3.91
N ILE A 88 27.75 0.76 -4.57
CA ILE A 88 27.20 1.33 -5.81
C ILE A 88 26.64 2.75 -5.57
N LEU A 89 25.98 2.94 -4.42
CA LEU A 89 25.40 4.23 -4.06
C LEU A 89 26.45 5.30 -3.75
N GLU A 90 27.58 4.90 -3.15
CA GLU A 90 28.73 5.77 -2.92
C GLU A 90 29.47 6.08 -4.24
N GLU A 91 29.63 5.11 -5.14
CA GLU A 91 30.37 5.26 -6.40
C GLU A 91 29.67 6.15 -7.44
N GLU A 92 28.34 6.07 -7.58
CA GLU A 92 27.62 6.87 -8.59
C GLU A 92 27.29 8.31 -8.14
N ASN A 93 27.76 8.74 -6.97
CA ASN A 93 27.56 10.11 -6.44
C ASN A 93 26.07 10.51 -6.32
N LEU A 94 25.19 9.50 -6.22
CA LEU A 94 23.73 9.64 -6.18
C LEU A 94 23.23 10.07 -4.80
N ILE A 95 24.12 10.03 -3.80
CA ILE A 95 23.87 10.48 -2.45
C ILE A 95 24.62 11.80 -2.26
N LYS A 96 23.88 12.90 -2.15
CA LYS A 96 24.43 14.18 -1.68
C LYS A 96 25.09 13.99 -0.31
N GLU A 97 26.22 14.64 -0.05
CA GLU A 97 26.98 14.53 1.21
C GLU A 97 26.09 14.67 2.47
N ALA A 98 25.10 15.58 2.44
CA ALA A 98 24.14 15.79 3.52
C ALA A 98 23.26 14.57 3.86
N TYR A 99 23.04 13.65 2.91
CA TYR A 99 22.21 12.45 3.07
C TYR A 99 23.01 11.20 3.41
N ILE A 100 24.35 11.25 3.37
CA ILE A 100 25.22 10.08 3.62
C ILE A 100 25.05 9.57 5.05
N GLU A 101 25.01 10.47 6.04
CA GLU A 101 24.87 10.05 7.45
C GLU A 101 23.51 9.37 7.70
N GLU A 102 22.42 9.96 7.21
CA GLU A 102 21.07 9.43 7.40
C GLU A 102 20.86 8.08 6.69
N LEU A 103 21.36 7.95 5.46
CA LEU A 103 21.32 6.69 4.73
C LEU A 103 22.20 5.62 5.38
N LYS A 104 23.39 5.97 5.87
CA LYS A 104 24.27 5.03 6.56
C LYS A 104 23.60 4.44 7.80
N TYR A 105 22.93 5.26 8.62
CA TYR A 105 22.16 4.79 9.77
C TYR A 105 20.98 3.90 9.35
N SER A 106 20.25 4.29 8.30
CA SER A 106 19.09 3.56 7.79
C SER A 106 19.48 2.19 7.22
N PHE A 107 20.53 2.12 6.41
CA PHE A 107 21.05 0.86 5.87
C PHE A 107 21.60 -0.06 6.95
N ASN A 108 22.27 0.48 7.97
CA ASN A 108 22.78 -0.34 9.08
C ASN A 108 21.63 -0.94 9.90
N ARG A 109 20.54 -0.20 10.14
CA ARG A 109 19.33 -0.76 10.77
C ARG A 109 18.65 -1.79 9.87
N PHE A 110 18.58 -1.53 8.57
CA PHE A 110 17.99 -2.46 7.61
C PHE A 110 18.74 -3.79 7.54
N ALA A 111 20.07 -3.76 7.46
CA ALA A 111 20.90 -4.97 7.49
C ALA A 111 20.65 -5.81 8.75
N LYS A 112 20.67 -5.17 9.92
CA LYS A 112 20.38 -5.84 11.20
C LYS A 112 18.97 -6.43 11.23
N SER A 113 17.98 -5.76 10.63
CA SER A 113 16.61 -6.25 10.56
C SER A 113 16.45 -7.46 9.65
N ILE A 114 17.23 -7.54 8.56
CA ILE A 114 17.25 -8.73 7.68
C ILE A 114 17.85 -9.92 8.40
N ASP A 115 18.98 -9.75 9.10
CA ASP A 115 19.61 -10.83 9.88
C ASP A 115 18.65 -11.35 10.97
N ALA A 116 17.92 -10.44 11.64
CA ALA A 116 16.87 -10.80 12.59
C ALA A 116 15.71 -11.54 11.90
N THR A 117 15.27 -11.08 10.73
CA THR A 117 14.18 -11.72 9.96
C THR A 117 14.55 -13.12 9.51
N ILE A 118 15.79 -13.38 9.07
CA ILE A 118 16.25 -14.73 8.72
C ILE A 118 16.17 -15.67 9.93
N THR A 119 16.49 -15.15 11.12
CA THR A 119 16.42 -15.90 12.37
C THR A 119 14.97 -16.17 12.82
N ILE A 120 14.07 -15.19 12.63
CA ILE A 120 12.67 -15.24 13.07
C ILE A 120 11.74 -15.91 12.04
N ALA A 121 12.15 -16.00 10.76
CA ALA A 121 11.40 -16.64 9.68
C ALA A 121 10.82 -18.03 10.01
N PRO A 122 11.55 -18.98 10.64
CA PRO A 122 10.98 -20.27 11.02
C PRO A 122 9.88 -20.17 12.09
N GLU A 123 9.99 -19.23 13.03
CA GLU A 123 8.96 -18.99 14.05
C GLU A 123 7.72 -18.33 13.44
N LEU A 124 7.91 -17.33 12.57
CA LEU A 124 6.82 -16.74 11.78
C LEU A 124 6.08 -17.79 10.95
N LYS A 125 6.80 -18.72 10.32
CA LYS A 125 6.19 -19.84 9.59
C LYS A 125 5.37 -20.73 10.52
N LYS A 126 5.89 -21.06 11.70
CA LYS A 126 5.15 -21.84 12.72
C LYS A 126 3.87 -21.11 13.16
N PHE A 127 3.92 -19.80 13.44
CA PHE A 127 2.74 -19.01 13.80
C PHE A 127 1.71 -18.98 12.67
N ILE A 128 2.12 -18.84 11.41
CA ILE A 128 1.22 -18.87 10.27
C ILE A 128 0.57 -20.26 10.12
N ASP A 129 1.36 -21.33 10.24
CA ASP A 129 0.85 -22.71 10.15
C ASP A 129 -0.10 -23.03 11.32
N GLU A 130 0.19 -22.55 12.53
CA GLU A 130 -0.67 -22.70 13.72
C GLU A 130 -1.98 -21.92 13.57
N ASN A 131 -1.92 -20.67 13.10
CA ASN A 131 -3.12 -19.86 12.84
C ASN A 131 -3.97 -20.43 11.69
N ARG A 132 -3.31 -21.02 10.68
CA ARG A 132 -3.97 -21.76 9.60
C ARG A 132 -4.65 -23.03 10.13
N SER A 133 -4.06 -23.71 11.11
CA SER A 133 -4.70 -24.85 11.78
C SER A 133 -5.95 -24.44 12.55
N LEU A 134 -5.93 -23.28 13.23
CA LEU A 134 -7.12 -22.73 13.90
C LEU A 134 -8.26 -22.41 12.93
N GLN A 135 -7.95 -21.96 11.70
CA GLN A 135 -8.96 -21.78 10.65
C GLN A 135 -9.53 -23.10 10.11
N LEU A 136 -8.77 -24.19 10.14
CA LEU A 136 -9.23 -25.51 9.68
C LEU A 136 -10.16 -26.20 10.70
N TYR A 137 -10.08 -25.86 11.99
CA TYR A 137 -11.00 -26.36 13.03
C TYR A 137 -12.29 -25.52 13.18
N ALA A 138 -12.35 -24.34 12.58
CA ALA A 138 -13.59 -23.59 12.46
C ALA A 138 -14.50 -24.29 11.44
N LYS A 139 -15.64 -24.85 11.89
CA LYS A 139 -16.63 -25.52 11.02
C LYS A 139 -16.84 -24.72 9.72
N PRO A 140 -16.84 -25.36 8.54
CA PRO A 140 -17.10 -24.66 7.29
C PRO A 140 -18.49 -24.05 7.37
N LYS A 141 -18.55 -22.72 7.49
CA LYS A 141 -19.80 -21.99 7.41
C LYS A 141 -20.34 -22.25 6.00
N ASN A 142 -21.56 -22.78 5.88
CA ASN A 142 -22.15 -23.09 4.59
C ASN A 142 -22.39 -21.78 3.82
N ASN A 143 -21.39 -21.38 3.02
CA ASN A 143 -21.37 -20.11 2.28
C ASN A 143 -22.22 -20.16 1.00
N VAL A 144 -22.96 -21.25 0.77
CA VAL A 144 -23.85 -21.44 -0.39
C VAL A 144 -24.89 -20.32 -0.49
N LEU A 145 -25.36 -19.77 0.64
CA LEU A 145 -26.24 -18.59 0.64
C LEU A 145 -25.50 -17.31 0.19
N LEU A 146 -24.26 -17.12 0.64
CA LEU A 146 -23.47 -15.94 0.29
C LEU A 146 -23.18 -15.96 -1.22
N SER A 147 -22.70 -17.09 -1.74
CA SER A 147 -22.47 -17.29 -3.18
C SER A 147 -23.75 -17.15 -4.00
N GLY A 148 -24.86 -17.72 -3.54
CA GLY A 148 -26.18 -17.58 -4.19
C GLY A 148 -26.70 -16.14 -4.22
N SER A 149 -26.51 -15.40 -3.12
CA SER A 149 -26.95 -13.99 -3.02
C SER A 149 -26.15 -13.05 -3.92
N ILE A 150 -24.85 -13.29 -4.09
CA ILE A 150 -23.98 -12.52 -4.99
C ILE A 150 -24.35 -12.79 -6.45
N LEU A 151 -24.58 -14.05 -6.80
CA LEU A 151 -24.96 -14.42 -8.17
C LEU A 151 -26.36 -13.88 -8.53
N SER A 152 -27.33 -14.01 -7.62
CA SER A 152 -28.68 -13.48 -7.83
C SER A 152 -28.69 -11.95 -7.97
N SER A 153 -27.90 -11.22 -7.15
CA SER A 153 -27.86 -9.76 -7.22
C SER A 153 -27.21 -9.27 -8.51
N ALA A 154 -26.14 -9.95 -8.98
CA ALA A 154 -25.51 -9.64 -10.26
C ALA A 154 -26.46 -9.84 -11.44
N ILE A 155 -27.23 -10.94 -11.46
CA ILE A 155 -28.22 -11.21 -12.52
C ILE A 155 -29.35 -10.18 -12.47
N PHE A 156 -29.83 -9.81 -11.28
CA PHE A 156 -30.89 -8.81 -11.14
C PHE A 156 -30.44 -7.44 -11.64
N ILE A 157 -29.25 -6.98 -11.23
CA ILE A 157 -28.68 -5.70 -11.67
C ILE A 157 -28.41 -5.72 -13.18
N GLY A 158 -27.79 -6.78 -13.71
CA GLY A 158 -27.56 -6.93 -15.14
C GLY A 158 -28.86 -6.92 -15.96
N SER A 159 -29.91 -7.57 -15.46
CA SER A 159 -31.23 -7.56 -16.10
C SER A 159 -31.88 -6.17 -16.05
N ALA A 160 -31.71 -5.43 -14.95
CA ALA A 160 -32.19 -4.06 -14.82
C ALA A 160 -31.52 -3.11 -15.80
N PHE A 161 -30.21 -3.23 -16.01
CA PHE A 161 -29.49 -2.42 -17.00
C PHE A 161 -29.94 -2.73 -18.43
N LEU A 162 -30.20 -3.99 -18.75
CA LEU A 162 -30.66 -4.41 -20.08
C LEU A 162 -32.11 -3.99 -20.39
N TYR A 163 -32.87 -3.49 -19.40
CA TYR A 163 -34.29 -3.14 -19.56
C TYR A 163 -34.48 -2.04 -20.60
N SER A 164 -33.50 -1.15 -20.75
CA SER A 164 -33.50 -0.09 -21.76
C SER A 164 -33.37 -0.60 -23.20
N THR A 165 -32.87 -1.82 -23.44
CA THR A 165 -32.59 -2.35 -24.78
C THR A 165 -33.59 -3.43 -25.19
N ASN A 166 -34.00 -4.29 -24.26
CA ASN A 166 -35.00 -5.31 -24.51
C ASN A 166 -35.80 -5.63 -23.23
N GLU A 167 -37.03 -5.13 -23.20
CA GLU A 167 -37.95 -5.28 -22.06
C GLU A 167 -38.24 -6.75 -21.71
N THR A 168 -38.47 -7.60 -22.70
CA THR A 168 -38.83 -9.02 -22.49
C THR A 168 -37.68 -9.85 -21.92
N ALA A 169 -36.46 -9.63 -22.42
CA ALA A 169 -35.27 -10.32 -21.93
C ALA A 169 -34.95 -9.93 -20.49
N SER A 170 -35.12 -8.65 -20.15
CA SER A 170 -34.88 -8.14 -18.81
C SER A 170 -35.87 -8.62 -17.76
N ILE A 171 -37.17 -8.66 -18.08
CA ILE A 171 -38.19 -9.19 -17.16
C ILE A 171 -37.92 -10.68 -16.88
N THR A 172 -37.56 -11.44 -17.92
CA THR A 172 -37.19 -12.86 -17.78
C THR A 172 -35.96 -13.04 -16.89
N GLY A 173 -34.94 -12.19 -17.07
CA GLY A 173 -33.74 -12.18 -16.23
C GLY A 173 -34.02 -11.84 -14.76
N MET A 174 -34.88 -10.84 -14.50
CA MET A 174 -35.29 -10.49 -13.14
C MET A 174 -36.04 -11.63 -12.44
N ILE A 175 -36.99 -12.27 -13.13
CA ILE A 175 -37.73 -13.43 -12.58
C ILE A 175 -36.77 -14.58 -12.29
N SER A 176 -35.82 -14.85 -13.18
CA SER A 176 -34.83 -15.92 -13.00
C SER A 176 -33.94 -15.71 -11.76
N SER A 177 -33.62 -14.45 -11.42
CA SER A 177 -32.82 -14.12 -10.23
C SER A 177 -33.56 -14.47 -8.93
N LEU A 178 -34.86 -14.18 -8.86
CA LEU A 178 -35.70 -14.51 -7.69
C LEU A 178 -35.82 -16.02 -7.50
N VAL A 179 -35.97 -16.77 -8.60
CA VAL A 179 -36.00 -18.24 -8.58
C VAL A 179 -34.66 -18.80 -8.09
N MET A 180 -33.53 -18.29 -8.61
CA MET A 180 -32.20 -18.71 -8.16
C MET A 180 -31.99 -18.45 -6.67
N MET A 181 -32.35 -17.27 -6.17
CA MET A 181 -32.26 -16.96 -4.74
C MET A 181 -33.12 -17.92 -3.90
N GLY A 182 -34.34 -18.24 -4.35
CA GLY A 182 -35.20 -19.23 -3.70
C GLY A 182 -34.56 -20.61 -3.59
N ILE A 183 -33.92 -21.08 -4.68
CA ILE A 183 -33.19 -22.35 -4.71
C ILE A 183 -32.03 -22.32 -3.70
N PHE A 184 -31.18 -21.29 -3.72
CA PHE A 184 -30.04 -21.19 -2.81
C PHE A 184 -30.45 -21.09 -1.32
N VAL A 185 -31.60 -20.46 -1.03
CA VAL A 185 -32.16 -20.42 0.33
C VAL A 185 -32.63 -21.81 0.80
N ILE A 186 -33.23 -22.61 -0.10
CA ILE A 186 -33.65 -23.99 0.20
C ILE A 186 -32.42 -24.89 0.43
N PHE A 187 -31.39 -24.74 -0.40
CA PHE A 187 -30.12 -25.47 -0.27
C PHE A 187 -29.33 -25.11 0.99
N ARG A 188 -29.57 -23.96 1.61
CA ARG A 188 -29.01 -23.64 2.95
C ARG A 188 -29.59 -24.50 4.07
N LYS A 189 -30.85 -24.95 3.92
CA LYS A 189 -31.62 -25.64 4.96
C LYS A 189 -31.43 -27.17 4.94
N ARG A 190 -30.86 -27.71 3.85
CA ARG A 190 -30.35 -29.09 3.75
C ARG A 190 -28.87 -29.12 4.10
#